data_AF-A0A1Y1YZC1-F1
#
_entry.id   AF-A0A1Y1YZC1-F1
#
_cell.length_a   1.000
_cell.length_b   1.000
_cell.length_c   1.000
_cell.angle_alpha   90.00
_cell.angle_beta   90.00
_cell.angle_gamma   90.00
#
_symmetry.space_group_name_H-M   'P 1'
#
loop_
_entity.id
_entity.type
_entity.pdbx_description
1 polymer ?
#
loop_
_entity_poly.entity_id
_entity_poly.type
_entity_poly.pdbx_seq_one_letter_code
_entity_poly.pdbx_strand_id
1 'polypeptide(L)'
;MVGSNVVKYPEVVKRAYDEGHQISQHTWSHPHLMSISNEQIVAEVRATEEAIFNVTGARTAFIRPPYGEADDRVKGVFKAMGYRNLLWNIDTLDWDIVAKK
;
A
#
# COMPACT_ATOMS: atom_id res chain seq x y z
N MET A 1 -2.24 0.19 3.65
CA MET A 1 -1.72 1.24 4.55
C MET A 1 -0.48 1.84 3.94
N VAL A 2 -0.35 3.17 4.03
CA VAL A 2 0.85 3.90 3.60
C VAL A 2 1.92 3.80 4.69
N GLY A 3 3.13 3.39 4.37
CA GLY A 3 4.18 3.04 5.35
C GLY A 3 4.58 4.18 6.29
N SER A 4 4.73 5.40 5.77
CA SER A 4 4.98 6.58 6.61
C SER A 4 3.89 6.82 7.66
N ASN A 5 2.62 6.51 7.35
CA ASN A 5 1.52 6.59 8.32
C ASN A 5 1.53 5.45 9.34
N VAL A 6 2.06 4.27 8.99
CA VAL A 6 2.23 3.17 9.94
C VAL A 6 3.17 3.57 11.07
N VAL A 7 4.27 4.25 10.73
CA VAL A 7 5.22 4.77 11.73
C VAL A 7 4.61 5.92 12.55
N LYS A 8 3.80 6.77 11.91
CA LYS A 8 3.18 7.93 12.56
C LYS A 8 2.05 7.55 13.52
N TYR A 9 1.30 6.50 13.22
CA TYR A 9 0.10 6.07 13.95
C TYR A 9 0.09 4.56 14.22
N PRO A 10 1.11 4.00 14.89
CA PRO A 10 1.24 2.56 15.09
C PRO A 10 0.08 1.96 15.89
N GLU A 11 -0.52 2.72 16.80
CA GLU A 11 -1.66 2.30 17.61
C GLU A 11 -2.92 2.01 16.77
N VAL A 12 -3.15 2.80 15.72
CA VAL A 12 -4.29 2.59 14.80
C VAL A 12 -4.09 1.32 14.00
N VAL A 13 -2.86 1.08 13.52
CA VAL A 13 -2.52 -0.12 12.75
C VAL A 13 -2.63 -1.36 13.63
N LYS A 14 -2.08 -1.31 14.85
CA LYS A 14 -2.15 -2.43 15.80
C LYS A 14 -3.59 -2.76 16.16
N ARG A 15 -4.41 -1.75 16.46
CA ARG A 15 -5.83 -1.93 16.74
C ARG A 15 -6.55 -2.61 15.57
N ALA A 16 -6.34 -2.13 14.34
CA ALA A 16 -6.96 -2.73 13.16
C ALA A 16 -6.58 -4.21 13.00
N TYR A 17 -5.31 -4.55 13.25
CA TYR A 17 -4.84 -5.93 13.22
C TYR A 17 -5.46 -6.79 14.33
N ASP A 18 -5.49 -6.29 15.57
CA ASP A 18 -6.02 -7.01 16.73
C ASP A 18 -7.54 -7.24 16.65
N GLU A 19 -8.26 -6.35 15.97
CA GLU A 19 -9.68 -6.50 15.66
C GLU A 19 -9.96 -7.52 14.53
N GLY A 20 -8.92 -8.13 13.94
CA GLY A 20 -9.04 -9.18 12.93
C GLY A 20 -9.19 -8.66 11.49
N HIS A 21 -8.94 -7.37 11.24
CA HIS A 21 -8.98 -6.83 9.89
C HIS A 21 -7.75 -7.25 9.08
N GLN A 22 -7.94 -7.46 7.78
CA GLN A 22 -6.84 -7.75 6.87
C GLN A 22 -5.99 -6.50 6.63
N ILE A 23 -4.71 -6.58 6.96
CA ILE A 23 -3.74 -5.52 6.65
C ILE A 23 -3.09 -5.78 5.28
N SER A 24 -3.08 -4.75 4.44
CA SER A 24 -2.41 -4.74 3.13
C SER A 24 -1.62 -3.44 2.99
N GLN A 25 -0.59 -3.41 2.15
CA GLN A 25 0.26 -2.23 2.00
C GLN A 25 -0.12 -1.35 0.79
N HIS A 26 0.29 -0.08 0.85
CA HIS A 26 -0.01 0.96 -0.13
C HIS A 26 1.19 1.89 -0.33
N THR A 27 2.39 1.27 -0.42
CA THR A 27 3.70 1.94 -0.53
C THR A 27 4.04 2.84 0.66
N TRP A 28 5.25 3.41 0.67
CA TRP A 28 5.77 4.15 1.81
C TRP A 28 5.33 5.60 1.80
N SER A 29 5.45 6.26 0.65
CA SER A 29 5.25 7.70 0.47
C SER A 29 4.14 8.05 -0.53
N HIS A 30 3.39 7.05 -1.01
CA HIS A 30 2.33 7.21 -2.02
C HIS A 30 2.78 7.87 -3.37
N PRO A 31 3.88 7.42 -4.00
CA PRO A 31 4.35 7.99 -5.27
C PRO A 31 3.60 7.41 -6.49
N HIS A 32 3.66 8.12 -7.61
CA HIS A 32 3.27 7.57 -8.92
C HIS A 32 4.28 6.51 -9.36
N LEU A 33 3.91 5.24 -9.26
CA LEU A 33 4.85 4.11 -9.44
C LEU A 33 5.39 3.98 -10.86
N MET A 34 4.61 4.39 -11.85
CA MET A 34 5.05 4.38 -13.25
C MET A 34 6.17 5.40 -13.52
N SER A 35 6.33 6.41 -12.66
CA SER A 35 7.30 7.49 -12.80
C SER A 35 8.61 7.27 -12.03
N ILE A 36 8.74 6.15 -11.32
CA ILE A 36 9.94 5.83 -10.51
C ILE A 36 10.58 4.50 -10.97
N SER A 37 11.87 4.34 -10.64
CA SER A 37 12.65 3.15 -10.98
C SER A 37 12.18 1.91 -10.23
N ASN A 38 12.57 0.73 -10.71
CA ASN A 38 12.23 -0.53 -10.04
C ASN A 38 12.83 -0.61 -8.63
N GLU A 39 14.04 -0.08 -8.43
CA GLU A 39 14.72 -0.02 -7.15
C GLU A 39 13.97 0.87 -6.16
N GLN A 40 13.44 1.99 -6.65
CA GLN A 40 12.60 2.88 -5.85
C GLN A 40 11.27 2.21 -5.46
N ILE A 41 10.63 1.47 -6.38
CA ILE A 41 9.43 0.67 -6.07
C ILE A 41 9.76 -0.38 -4.98
N VAL A 42 10.86 -1.11 -5.12
CA VAL A 42 11.29 -2.12 -4.14
C VAL A 42 11.52 -1.48 -2.77
N ALA A 43 12.17 -0.32 -2.72
CA ALA A 43 12.42 0.41 -1.48
C ALA A 43 11.10 0.83 -0.80
N GLU A 44 10.16 1.40 -1.55
CA GLU A 44 8.82 1.78 -1.08
C GLU A 44 8.06 0.59 -0.48
N VAL A 45 8.10 -0.56 -1.15
CA VAL A 45 7.39 -1.77 -0.73
C VAL A 45 8.02 -2.41 0.50
N ARG A 46 9.36 -2.51 0.54
CA ARG A 46 10.09 -3.12 1.67
C ARG A 46 10.01 -2.28 2.94
N ALA A 47 10.22 -0.96 2.85
CA ALA A 47 10.12 -0.08 4.01
C ALA A 47 8.72 -0.16 4.65
N THR A 48 7.68 -0.23 3.82
CA THR A 48 6.30 -0.38 4.28
C THR A 48 6.05 -1.74 4.93
N GLU A 49 6.54 -2.82 4.32
CA GLU A 49 6.42 -4.17 4.88
C GLU A 49 7.12 -4.29 6.24
N GLU A 50 8.30 -3.69 6.40
CA GLU A 50 9.03 -3.65 7.68
C GLU A 50 8.27 -2.88 8.75
N ALA A 51 7.75 -1.68 8.43
CA ALA A 51 6.97 -0.90 9.38
C ALA A 51 5.70 -1.66 9.83
N ILE A 52 4.98 -2.31 8.91
CA ILE A 52 3.79 -3.10 9.26
C ILE A 52 4.17 -4.29 10.15
N PHE A 53 5.23 -5.01 9.82
CA PHE A 53 5.66 -6.16 10.61
C PHE A 53 6.12 -5.77 12.01
N ASN A 54 6.81 -4.66 12.16
CA ASN A 54 7.26 -4.18 13.48
C ASN A 54 6.07 -3.86 14.40
N VAL A 55 4.93 -3.47 13.85
CA VAL A 55 3.71 -3.20 14.62
C VAL A 55 2.87 -4.47 14.84
N THR A 56 2.70 -5.29 13.80
CA THR A 56 1.69 -6.37 13.79
C THR A 56 2.28 -7.77 13.98
N GLY A 57 3.58 -7.95 13.78
CA GLY A 57 4.23 -9.26 13.68
C GLY A 57 3.89 -10.05 12.40
N ALA A 58 3.14 -9.46 11.47
CA ALA A 58 2.68 -10.10 10.24
C ALA A 58 3.22 -9.41 8.99
N ARG A 59 3.41 -10.19 7.92
CA ARG A 59 3.77 -9.70 6.58
C ARG A 59 2.53 -9.63 5.70
N THR A 60 2.42 -8.59 4.90
CA THR A 60 1.29 -8.40 3.98
C THR A 60 1.44 -9.25 2.73
N ALA A 61 0.37 -9.89 2.25
CA ALA A 61 0.38 -10.63 0.99
C ALA A 61 -0.12 -9.80 -0.22
N PHE A 62 -0.71 -8.64 0.05
CA PHE A 62 -1.40 -7.82 -0.94
C PHE A 62 -0.91 -6.39 -0.91
N ILE A 63 -0.90 -5.78 -2.10
CA ILE A 63 -0.56 -4.39 -2.32
C ILE A 63 -1.61 -3.75 -3.21
N ARG A 64 -1.99 -2.51 -2.89
CA ARG A 64 -2.71 -1.64 -3.81
C ARG A 64 -1.75 -0.55 -4.27
N PRO A 65 -1.59 -0.27 -5.57
CA PRO A 65 -0.74 0.82 -6.03
C PRO A 65 -1.43 2.18 -5.78
N PRO A 66 -0.68 3.22 -5.35
CA PRO A 66 -1.14 4.61 -5.36
C PRO A 66 -1.81 4.97 -6.69
N TYR A 67 -2.89 5.75 -6.61
CA TYR A 67 -3.67 6.20 -7.78
C TYR A 67 -4.27 5.09 -8.66
N GLY A 68 -4.17 3.81 -8.27
CA GLY A 68 -4.55 2.69 -9.13
C GLY A 68 -3.55 2.41 -10.25
N GLU A 69 -2.37 3.04 -10.23
CA GLU A 69 -1.39 3.02 -11.31
C GLU A 69 -0.44 1.82 -11.20
N ALA A 70 -0.63 0.83 -12.06
CA ALA A 70 0.32 -0.26 -12.22
C ALA A 70 0.33 -0.75 -13.68
N ASP A 71 1.35 -0.38 -14.43
CA ASP A 71 1.67 -0.99 -15.72
C ASP A 71 2.26 -2.40 -15.53
N ASP A 72 2.61 -3.07 -16.62
CA ASP A 72 3.13 -4.44 -16.56
C ASP A 72 4.51 -4.52 -15.89
N ARG A 73 5.29 -3.43 -15.94
CA ARG A 73 6.57 -3.31 -15.22
C ARG A 73 6.33 -3.31 -13.71
N VAL A 74 5.45 -2.43 -13.21
CA VAL A 74 5.09 -2.34 -11.79
C VAL A 74 4.48 -3.65 -11.30
N LYS A 75 3.53 -4.24 -12.06
CA LYS A 75 2.96 -5.56 -11.74
C LYS A 75 4.02 -6.65 -11.68
N GLY A 76 4.98 -6.63 -12.61
CA GLY A 76 6.10 -7.56 -12.66
C GLY A 76 6.97 -7.48 -11.40
N VAL A 77 7.31 -6.26 -10.96
CA VAL A 77 8.04 -6.02 -9.71
C VAL A 77 7.26 -6.56 -8.51
N PHE A 78 5.97 -6.23 -8.38
CA PHE A 78 5.13 -6.74 -7.29
C PHE A 78 5.09 -8.27 -7.26
N LYS A 79 4.89 -8.91 -8.41
CA LYS A 79 4.87 -10.36 -8.53
C LYS A 79 6.21 -10.98 -8.13
N ALA A 80 7.32 -10.40 -8.57
CA ALA A 80 8.67 -10.85 -8.20
C ALA A 80 8.93 -10.72 -6.69
N MET A 81 8.30 -9.75 -6.02
CA MET A 81 8.35 -9.58 -4.57
C MET A 81 7.32 -10.45 -3.82
N GLY A 82 6.53 -11.27 -4.51
CA GLY A 82 5.52 -12.15 -3.88
C GLY A 82 4.18 -11.48 -3.57
N TYR A 83 3.96 -10.26 -4.06
CA TYR A 83 2.75 -9.49 -3.80
C TYR A 83 1.66 -9.72 -4.85
N ARG A 84 0.41 -9.78 -4.38
CA ARG A 84 -0.79 -9.71 -5.24
C ARG A 84 -1.30 -8.27 -5.32
N ASN A 85 -1.43 -7.76 -6.54
CA ASN A 85 -1.98 -6.43 -6.81
C ASN A 85 -3.51 -6.44 -6.66
N LEU A 86 -4.06 -5.52 -5.86
CA LEU A 86 -5.50 -5.34 -5.65
C LEU A 86 -5.98 -3.96 -6.12
N LEU A 87 -6.74 -3.96 -7.20
CA LEU A 87 -7.49 -2.78 -7.66
C LEU A 87 -8.96 -2.85 -7.17
N TRP A 88 -9.85 -2.11 -7.84
CA TRP A 88 -11.27 -2.03 -7.55
C TRP A 88 -12.07 -2.03 -8.87
N ASN A 89 -13.34 -2.40 -8.77
CA ASN A 89 -14.27 -2.35 -9.89
C ASN A 89 -15.22 -1.14 -9.79
N ILE A 90 -15.30 -0.50 -8.62
CA ILE A 90 -16.14 0.65 -8.31
C ILE A 90 -15.29 1.63 -7.50
N ASP A 91 -15.18 2.88 -7.97
CA ASP A 91 -14.56 3.99 -7.24
C ASP A 91 -15.67 4.88 -6.68
N THR A 92 -15.65 5.16 -5.38
CA THR A 92 -16.66 5.98 -4.70
C THR A 92 -16.46 7.48 -4.91
N LEU A 93 -15.27 7.90 -5.35
CA LEU A 93 -14.87 9.31 -5.45
C LEU A 93 -15.10 10.09 -4.14
N ASP A 94 -14.94 9.42 -3.00
CA ASP A 94 -15.16 9.98 -1.67
C ASP A 94 -14.10 11.02 -1.29
N TRP A 95 -12.93 10.97 -1.92
CA TRP A 95 -11.88 11.98 -1.80
C TRP A 95 -12.25 13.31 -2.49
N ASP A 96 -13.14 13.29 -3.48
CA ASP A 96 -13.59 14.49 -4.18
C ASP A 96 -14.83 15.08 -3.50
N ILE A 97 -14.57 15.93 -2.51
CA ILE A 97 -15.62 16.65 -1.77
C ILE A 97 -16.20 17.84 -2.54
N VAL A 98 -15.64 18.18 -3.72
CA VAL A 98 -16.04 19.37 -4.51
C VAL A 98 -16.94 18.99 -5.67
N ALA A 99 -16.75 17.82 -6.29
CA ALA A 99 -17.56 17.35 -7.42
C ALA A 99 -19.02 16.97 -7.09
N LYS A 100 -19.45 17.09 -5.82
CA LYS A 100 -20.84 16.87 -5.39
C LYS A 100 -21.71 18.14 -5.44
N LYS A 101 -21.61 18.92 -6.53
CA LYS A 101 -22.59 19.98 -6.86
C LYS A 101 -23.33 19.67 -8.14
#